data_AF-A0A1B8FYC6-F1
#
_entry.id   AF-A0A1B8FYC6-F1
#
_cell.length_a   1.000
_cell.length_b   1.000
_cell.length_c   1.000
_cell.angle_alpha   90.00
_cell.angle_beta   90.00
_cell.angle_gamma   90.00
#
_symmetry.space_group_name_H-M   'P 1'
#
loop_
_entity.id
_entity.type
_entity.pdbx_description
1 polymer ?
#
loop_
_entity_poly.entity_id
_entity_poly.type
_entity_poly.pdbx_seq_one_letter_code
_entity_poly.pdbx_strand_id
1 'polypeptide(L)'
;MECEDLRNAVYNSAMKFWLDKGIDGFRIDTMTIYAKHPEYPDEAITDLAKPWECGSDHYRNMPRVFDYHRGFNDDLGLALKYVSAKEKRVGMGFQFETVLLGYEMCDFDVKPFSLVDFKKSDTKWQQFIEGNDGWTSVFLENHDIPRSVS
;
A
#
# COMPACT_ATOMS: atom_id res chain seq x y z
N MET A 1 -1.50 -0.53 -15.49
CA MET A 1 -2.48 -1.22 -16.34
C MET A 1 -2.36 -0.68 -17.75
N GLU A 2 -1.79 -1.47 -18.67
CA GLU A 2 -1.35 -0.99 -20.00
C GLU A 2 -2.52 -0.72 -20.97
N CYS A 3 -3.54 -1.58 -20.95
CA CYS A 3 -4.70 -1.51 -21.85
C CYS A 3 -5.64 -0.36 -21.48
N GLU A 4 -5.82 0.59 -22.39
CA GLU A 4 -6.71 1.74 -22.21
C GLU A 4 -8.18 1.35 -22.13
N ASP A 5 -8.63 0.45 -23.01
CA ASP A 5 -10.01 -0.05 -23.02
C ASP A 5 -10.37 -0.70 -21.68
N LEU A 6 -9.43 -1.47 -21.09
CA LEU A 6 -9.62 -2.07 -19.77
C LEU A 6 -9.74 -0.99 -18.68
N ARG A 7 -8.87 0.03 -18.68
CA ARG A 7 -8.95 1.14 -17.70
C ARG A 7 -10.29 1.87 -17.81
N ASN A 8 -10.75 2.14 -19.04
CA ASN A 8 -12.03 2.79 -19.29
C ASN A 8 -13.20 1.91 -18.84
N ALA A 9 -13.16 0.60 -19.10
CA ALA A 9 -14.16 -0.34 -18.65
C ALA A 9 -14.25 -0.42 -17.11
N VAL A 10 -13.10 -0.45 -16.41
CA VAL A 10 -13.04 -0.43 -14.94
C VAL A 10 -13.57 0.89 -14.39
N TYR A 11 -13.13 2.02 -14.94
CA TYR A 11 -13.62 3.33 -14.51
C TYR A 11 -15.14 3.44 -14.63
N ASN A 12 -15.71 3.03 -15.76
CA ASN A 12 -17.15 3.11 -15.99
C ASN A 12 -17.95 2.16 -15.09
N SER A 13 -17.52 0.89 -14.98
CA SER A 13 -18.30 -0.14 -14.29
C SER A 13 -18.09 -0.18 -12.77
N ALA A 14 -16.89 0.15 -12.28
CA ALA A 14 -16.53 0.05 -10.87
C ALA A 14 -16.42 1.40 -10.15
N MET A 15 -16.26 2.52 -10.87
CA MET A 15 -16.19 3.84 -10.25
C MET A 15 -17.44 4.67 -10.57
N LYS A 16 -17.64 5.04 -11.83
CA LYS A 16 -18.72 5.93 -12.25
C LYS A 16 -20.10 5.40 -11.87
N PHE A 17 -20.36 4.12 -12.12
CA PHE A 17 -21.63 3.47 -11.75
C PHE A 17 -22.02 3.69 -10.28
N TRP A 18 -21.06 3.57 -9.36
CA TRP A 18 -21.33 3.73 -7.93
C TRP A 18 -21.41 5.20 -7.51
N LEU A 19 -20.59 6.06 -8.11
CA LEU A 19 -20.70 7.51 -7.90
C LEU A 19 -22.06 8.06 -8.37
N ASP A 20 -22.56 7.59 -9.52
CA ASP A 20 -23.90 7.94 -10.03
C ASP A 20 -25.03 7.47 -9.10
N LYS A 21 -24.75 6.53 -8.19
CA LYS A 21 -25.67 6.07 -7.13
C LYS A 21 -25.52 6.85 -5.81
N GLY A 22 -24.61 7.81 -5.74
CA GLY A 22 -24.46 8.71 -4.61
C GLY A 22 -23.60 8.19 -3.47
N ILE A 23 -22.61 7.32 -3.72
CA ILE A 23 -21.58 7.02 -2.71
C ILE A 23 -20.60 8.19 -2.59
N ASP A 24 -20.04 8.39 -1.40
CA ASP A 24 -19.17 9.54 -1.11
C ASP A 24 -17.67 9.28 -1.33
N GLY A 25 -17.28 8.03 -1.61
CA GLY A 25 -15.88 7.69 -1.83
C GLY A 25 -15.59 6.20 -1.92
N PHE A 26 -14.32 5.86 -2.10
CA PHE A 26 -13.84 4.50 -2.27
C PHE A 26 -12.71 4.17 -1.29
N ARG A 27 -12.75 2.96 -0.74
CA ARG A 27 -11.54 2.27 -0.25
C ARG A 27 -11.01 1.44 -1.41
N ILE A 28 -9.84 1.82 -1.93
CA ILE A 28 -9.25 1.17 -3.11
C ILE A 28 -8.39 0.01 -2.65
N ASP A 29 -8.76 -1.21 -3.05
CA ASP A 29 -7.97 -2.39 -2.74
C ASP A 29 -6.65 -2.40 -3.54
N THR A 30 -5.56 -2.69 -2.84
CA THR A 30 -4.22 -2.94 -3.38
C THR A 30 -3.79 -1.99 -4.51
N MET A 31 -4.09 -0.69 -4.39
CA MET A 31 -3.86 0.27 -5.49
C MET A 31 -2.42 0.32 -6.01
N THR A 32 -1.46 -0.02 -5.15
CA THR A 32 -0.02 0.04 -5.45
C THR A 32 0.42 -1.03 -6.46
N ILE A 33 -0.41 -2.04 -6.76
CA ILE A 33 -0.03 -3.16 -7.63
C ILE A 33 -0.61 -3.10 -9.05
N TYR A 34 -1.22 -1.99 -9.47
CA TYR A 34 -1.91 -1.90 -10.77
C TYR A 34 -0.98 -1.83 -12.00
N ALA A 35 0.29 -1.48 -11.84
CA ALA A 35 1.27 -1.59 -12.93
C ALA A 35 2.28 -2.70 -12.63
N LYS A 36 2.76 -3.32 -13.71
CA LYS A 36 3.71 -4.42 -13.72
C LYS A 36 4.92 -4.03 -14.56
N HIS A 37 6.07 -4.64 -14.29
CA HIS A 37 7.23 -4.53 -15.15
C HIS A 37 6.90 -5.06 -16.56
N PRO A 38 7.14 -4.29 -17.63
CA PRO A 38 6.70 -4.67 -18.97
C PRO A 38 7.38 -5.94 -19.50
N GLU A 39 8.60 -6.20 -19.03
CA GLU A 39 9.36 -7.39 -19.43
C GLU A 39 9.03 -8.63 -18.60
N TYR A 40 8.23 -8.51 -17.53
CA TYR A 40 7.91 -9.60 -16.60
C TYR A 40 9.13 -10.45 -16.20
N PRO A 41 10.24 -9.83 -15.74
CA PRO A 41 11.42 -10.57 -15.33
C PRO A 41 11.09 -11.50 -14.16
N ASP A 42 11.78 -12.63 -14.12
CA ASP A 42 11.75 -13.52 -12.97
C ASP A 42 12.41 -12.84 -11.77
N GLU A 43 11.85 -13.08 -10.59
CA GLU A 43 12.46 -12.64 -9.35
C GLU A 43 13.71 -13.47 -9.03
N ALA A 44 14.66 -12.84 -8.34
CA ALA A 44 15.81 -13.56 -7.81
C ALA A 44 15.33 -14.54 -6.73
N ILE A 45 15.67 -15.82 -6.88
CA ILE A 45 15.39 -16.82 -5.83
C ILE A 45 16.35 -16.55 -4.67
N THR A 46 15.84 -16.06 -3.55
CA THR A 46 16.66 -15.76 -2.36
C THR A 46 16.67 -16.91 -1.36
N ASP A 47 15.64 -17.75 -1.37
CA ASP A 47 15.52 -18.95 -0.56
C ASP A 47 14.98 -20.12 -1.39
N LEU A 48 15.79 -21.17 -1.57
CA LEU A 48 15.39 -22.38 -2.30
C LEU A 48 14.24 -23.15 -1.62
N ALA A 49 14.01 -22.94 -0.32
CA ALA A 49 12.88 -23.51 0.40
C ALA A 49 11.57 -22.72 0.14
N LYS A 50 11.66 -21.50 -0.40
CA LYS A 50 10.53 -20.64 -0.76
C LYS A 50 10.51 -20.43 -2.28
N PRO A 51 9.98 -21.40 -3.06
CA PRO A 51 9.99 -21.32 -4.53
C PRO A 51 9.12 -20.19 -5.08
N TRP A 52 8.32 -19.52 -4.25
CA TRP A 52 7.47 -18.39 -4.62
C TRP A 52 7.80 -17.19 -3.73
N GLU A 53 8.29 -16.11 -4.33
CA GLU A 53 8.56 -14.86 -3.63
C GLU A 53 7.31 -13.97 -3.65
N CYS A 54 6.96 -13.42 -2.49
CA CYS A 54 5.87 -12.46 -2.35
C CYS A 54 6.45 -11.05 -2.25
N GLY A 55 5.87 -10.11 -3.00
CA GLY A 55 6.21 -8.70 -2.85
C GLY A 55 7.26 -8.12 -3.78
N SER A 56 7.43 -8.77 -4.91
CA SER A 56 8.21 -8.30 -6.05
C SER A 56 8.12 -6.78 -6.31
N ASP A 57 9.30 -6.18 -6.47
CA ASP A 57 9.47 -4.79 -6.91
C ASP A 57 8.96 -4.60 -8.36
N HIS A 58 8.80 -5.68 -9.13
CA HIS A 58 8.22 -5.68 -10.47
C HIS A 58 6.71 -5.38 -10.47
N TYR A 59 6.06 -5.29 -9.31
CA TYR A 59 4.67 -4.84 -9.26
C TYR A 59 4.29 -3.96 -8.08
N ARG A 60 4.95 -4.01 -6.93
CA ARG A 60 4.46 -3.27 -5.75
C ARG A 60 4.63 -1.76 -5.84
N ASN A 61 5.54 -1.23 -6.67
CA ASN A 61 5.85 0.20 -6.77
C ASN A 61 6.45 0.56 -8.14
N MET A 62 5.81 0.08 -9.21
CA MET A 62 6.29 0.37 -10.55
C MET A 62 6.32 1.89 -10.80
N PRO A 63 7.29 2.43 -11.57
CA PRO A 63 7.37 3.88 -11.81
C PRO A 63 6.12 4.44 -12.50
N ARG A 64 5.36 3.58 -13.19
CA ARG A 64 4.06 3.93 -13.78
C ARG A 64 2.89 3.92 -12.80
N VAL A 65 3.09 3.37 -11.60
CA VAL A 65 2.33 3.60 -10.37
C VAL A 65 2.90 4.82 -9.62
N PHE A 66 3.70 5.67 -10.31
CA PHE A 66 4.30 6.96 -9.95
C PHE A 66 5.78 6.88 -9.55
N ASP A 67 6.66 7.43 -10.41
CA ASP A 67 8.12 7.40 -10.31
C ASP A 67 8.62 7.58 -8.86
N TYR A 68 9.25 6.52 -8.35
CA TYR A 68 10.32 6.38 -7.33
C TYR A 68 10.08 5.14 -6.44
N HIS A 69 11.18 4.44 -6.14
CA HIS A 69 11.25 3.03 -5.76
C HIS A 69 10.83 2.69 -4.32
N ARG A 70 10.33 1.45 -4.20
CA ARG A 70 10.08 0.61 -3.01
C ARG A 70 8.95 1.04 -2.08
N GLY A 71 8.36 0.03 -1.45
CA GLY A 71 7.05 0.06 -0.80
C GLY A 71 6.83 1.24 0.12
N PHE A 72 5.53 1.55 0.34
CA PHE A 72 5.07 2.45 1.40
C PHE A 72 5.76 2.25 2.74
N ASN A 73 6.36 1.10 3.02
CA ASN A 73 6.84 0.75 4.35
C ASN A 73 7.96 1.67 4.89
N ASP A 74 8.68 2.44 4.06
CA ASP A 74 9.69 3.38 4.59
C ASP A 74 9.85 4.73 3.86
N ASP A 75 9.28 4.91 2.66
CA ASP A 75 9.42 6.18 1.92
C ASP A 75 8.27 7.14 2.25
N LEU A 76 8.47 7.97 3.27
CA LEU A 76 7.55 9.05 3.65
C LEU A 76 7.35 10.07 2.53
N GLY A 77 8.34 10.26 1.66
CA GLY A 77 8.24 11.14 0.50
C GLY A 77 7.29 10.59 -0.56
N LEU A 78 7.36 9.29 -0.84
CA LEU A 78 6.42 8.60 -1.71
C LEU A 78 5.01 8.61 -1.09
N ALA A 79 4.89 8.27 0.20
CA ALA A 79 3.61 8.31 0.90
C ALA A 79 2.96 9.70 0.81
N LEU A 80 3.74 10.77 1.01
CA LEU A 80 3.26 12.14 0.86
C LEU A 80 2.81 12.45 -0.57
N LYS A 81 3.51 11.97 -1.61
CA LYS A 81 3.05 12.14 -3.01
C LYS A 81 1.68 11.51 -3.24
N TYR A 82 1.33 10.44 -2.52
CA TYR A 82 0.01 9.81 -2.60
C TYR A 82 -1.09 10.61 -1.92
N VAL A 83 -0.82 11.14 -0.72
CA VAL A 83 -1.85 11.75 0.14
C VAL A 83 -1.88 13.27 0.11
N SER A 84 -0.89 13.91 -0.53
CA SER A 84 -0.86 15.36 -0.71
C SER A 84 -2.06 15.83 -1.50
N ALA A 85 -2.79 16.80 -0.96
CA ALA A 85 -3.93 17.41 -1.63
C ALA A 85 -3.56 18.03 -2.99
N LYS A 86 -2.34 18.60 -3.12
CA LYS A 86 -1.83 19.18 -4.38
C LYS A 86 -1.65 18.15 -5.49
N GLU A 87 -1.28 16.92 -5.13
CA GLU A 87 -1.00 15.83 -6.08
C GLU A 87 -2.28 15.22 -6.66
N LYS A 88 -3.45 15.46 -6.04
CA LYS A 88 -4.77 15.02 -6.52
C LYS A 88 -4.85 13.52 -6.83
N ARG A 89 -4.28 12.70 -5.94
CA ARG A 89 -4.30 11.24 -6.05
C ARG A 89 -5.36 10.65 -5.13
N VAL A 90 -4.97 10.24 -3.92
CA VAL A 90 -5.87 9.70 -2.90
C VAL A 90 -5.90 10.63 -1.70
N GLY A 91 -7.02 10.64 -0.97
CA GLY A 91 -7.12 11.47 0.23
C GLY A 91 -6.30 10.94 1.40
N MET A 92 -6.15 9.61 1.50
CA MET A 92 -5.45 8.92 2.58
C MET A 92 -4.89 7.58 2.07
N GLY A 93 -3.93 7.01 2.79
CA GLY A 93 -3.39 5.67 2.56
C GLY A 93 -3.36 4.82 3.82
N PHE A 94 -3.46 3.49 3.65
CA PHE A 94 -3.19 2.52 4.70
C PHE A 94 -1.74 2.05 4.59
N GLN A 95 -0.95 2.37 5.60
CA GLN A 95 0.39 1.80 5.80
C GLN A 95 0.28 0.54 6.66
N PHE A 96 1.08 -0.48 6.36
CA PHE A 96 0.97 -1.78 7.03
C PHE A 96 2.11 -2.04 8.02
N GLU A 97 3.10 -1.16 8.10
CA GLU A 97 4.28 -1.36 8.95
C GLU A 97 3.90 -1.56 10.42
N THR A 98 2.97 -0.76 10.95
CA THR A 98 2.58 -0.86 12.37
C THR A 98 1.83 -2.16 12.69
N VAL A 99 0.92 -2.57 11.80
CA VAL A 99 0.08 -3.77 12.00
C VAL A 99 0.77 -5.07 11.63
N LEU A 100 1.87 -5.01 10.88
CA LEU A 100 2.71 -6.15 10.52
C LEU A 100 3.98 -6.24 11.40
N LEU A 101 4.06 -5.50 12.52
CA LEU A 101 5.18 -5.69 13.43
C LEU A 101 5.23 -7.14 13.91
N GLY A 102 6.38 -7.77 13.67
CA GLY A 102 6.61 -9.15 14.04
C GLY A 102 6.15 -10.20 13.01
N TYR A 103 5.64 -9.85 11.83
CA TYR A 103 5.42 -10.83 10.75
C TYR A 103 5.28 -10.16 9.38
N GLU A 104 5.27 -10.93 8.28
CA GLU A 104 5.05 -10.38 6.94
C GLU A 104 3.76 -10.93 6.31
N MET A 105 3.10 -10.18 5.42
CA MET A 105 1.80 -10.61 4.82
C MET A 105 1.83 -11.96 4.08
N CYS A 106 3.01 -12.48 3.79
CA CYS A 106 3.24 -13.73 3.08
C CYS A 106 4.19 -14.67 3.82
N ASP A 107 4.55 -14.35 5.07
CA ASP A 107 5.38 -15.19 5.92
C ASP A 107 4.73 -15.31 7.29
N PHE A 108 4.43 -16.56 7.67
CA PHE A 108 3.82 -16.89 8.95
C PHE A 108 4.85 -17.11 10.07
N ASP A 109 6.12 -16.81 9.82
CA ASP A 109 7.18 -16.81 10.83
C ASP A 109 7.07 -15.58 11.75
N VAL A 110 6.24 -15.71 12.79
CA VAL A 110 5.99 -14.65 13.75
C VAL A 110 7.19 -14.44 14.68
N LYS A 111 7.69 -13.21 14.75
CA LYS A 111 8.76 -12.73 15.61
C LYS A 111 8.22 -11.80 16.70
N PRO A 112 8.82 -11.81 17.90
CA PRO A 112 8.46 -10.85 18.93
C PRO A 112 8.88 -9.42 18.51
N PHE A 113 8.09 -8.44 18.92
CA PHE A 113 8.43 -7.02 18.83
C PHE A 113 8.21 -6.35 20.20
N SER A 114 8.84 -5.21 20.43
CA SER A 114 8.69 -4.46 21.69
C SER A 114 7.65 -3.34 21.56
N LEU A 115 7.12 -2.88 22.68
CA LEU A 115 6.28 -1.66 22.72
C LEU A 115 7.01 -0.44 22.13
N VAL A 116 8.34 -0.40 22.23
CA VAL A 116 9.15 0.68 21.64
C VAL A 116 9.10 0.62 20.12
N ASP A 117 9.12 -0.56 19.52
CA ASP A 117 9.02 -0.74 18.06
C ASP A 117 7.65 -0.30 17.55
N PHE A 118 6.59 -0.69 18.26
CA PHE A 118 5.23 -0.21 17.99
C PHE A 118 5.14 1.32 18.01
N LYS A 119 5.60 1.95 19.11
CA LYS A 119 5.55 3.40 19.26
C LYS A 119 6.36 4.11 18.19
N LYS A 120 7.51 3.58 17.79
CA LYS A 120 8.34 4.16 16.72
C LYS A 120 7.59 4.16 15.39
N SER A 121 7.01 3.02 15.01
CA SER A 121 6.27 2.89 13.76
C SER A 121 5.03 3.80 13.75
N ASP A 122 4.21 3.74 14.80
CA ASP A 122 3.01 4.58 14.92
C ASP A 122 3.36 6.08 14.89
N THR A 123 4.33 6.51 15.70
CA THR A 123 4.77 7.91 15.74
C THR A 123 5.28 8.38 14.38
N LYS A 124 6.08 7.57 13.68
CA LYS A 124 6.58 7.87 12.33
C LYS A 124 5.42 8.22 11.38
N TRP A 125 4.38 7.37 11.36
CA TRP A 125 3.24 7.51 10.47
C TRP A 125 2.18 8.53 10.91
N GLN A 126 2.14 8.89 12.18
CA GLN A 126 1.29 9.98 12.65
C GLN A 126 1.96 11.35 12.43
N GLN A 127 3.29 11.42 12.48
CA GLN A 127 4.03 12.69 12.36
C GLN A 127 4.42 13.06 10.93
N PHE A 128 4.46 12.12 9.97
CA PHE A 128 4.93 12.45 8.62
C PHE A 128 4.09 13.51 7.88
N ILE A 129 2.85 13.75 8.32
CA ILE A 129 1.96 14.78 7.77
C ILE A 129 2.19 16.18 8.37
N GLU A 130 2.99 16.29 9.43
CA GLU A 130 3.27 17.56 10.08
C GLU A 130 3.99 18.52 9.11
N GLY A 131 3.49 19.76 9.00
CA GLY A 131 4.09 20.78 8.14
C GLY A 131 3.87 20.59 6.63
N ASN A 132 2.99 19.68 6.20
CA ASN A 132 2.61 19.51 4.80
C ASN A 132 1.09 19.41 4.60
N ASP A 133 0.65 19.13 3.37
CA ASP A 133 -0.77 19.07 2.96
C ASP A 133 -1.29 17.64 2.75
N GLY A 134 -0.59 16.65 3.32
CA GLY A 134 -1.01 15.26 3.35
C GLY A 134 -1.97 14.95 4.49
N TRP A 135 -2.60 13.77 4.41
CA TRP A 135 -3.42 13.23 5.50
C TRP A 135 -3.15 11.74 5.71
N THR A 136 -3.13 11.29 6.96
CA THR A 136 -2.86 9.91 7.34
C THR A 136 -4.13 9.19 7.82
N SER A 137 -4.08 7.86 7.86
CA SER A 137 -5.11 7.04 8.48
C SER A 137 -4.63 6.48 9.81
N VAL A 138 -5.58 6.07 10.66
CA VAL A 138 -5.31 5.36 11.91
C VAL A 138 -6.12 4.08 11.90
N PHE A 139 -5.45 2.93 12.02
CA PHE A 139 -6.11 1.63 12.18
C PHE A 139 -5.17 0.64 12.87
N LEU A 140 -5.78 -0.32 13.57
CA LEU A 140 -5.09 -1.48 14.16
C LEU A 140 -5.73 -2.81 13.75
N GLU A 141 -6.91 -2.75 13.11
CA GLU A 141 -7.66 -3.92 12.67
C GLU A 141 -8.30 -3.67 11.31
N ASN A 142 -8.37 -4.73 10.49
CA ASN A 142 -9.21 -4.83 9.31
C ASN A 142 -9.54 -6.33 9.09
N HIS A 143 -10.05 -6.72 7.92
CA HIS A 143 -10.44 -8.10 7.65
C HIS A 143 -9.26 -9.05 7.32
N ASP A 144 -8.07 -8.50 7.09
CA ASP A 144 -6.85 -9.23 6.69
C ASP A 144 -5.86 -9.43 7.85
N ILE A 145 -6.04 -8.74 8.97
CA ILE A 145 -5.11 -8.77 10.12
C ILE A 145 -5.78 -9.31 11.40
N PRO A 146 -5.01 -9.95 12.31
CA PRO A 146 -5.52 -10.44 13.59
C PRO A 146 -6.12 -9.34 14.46
N ARG A 147 -6.86 -9.76 15.50
CA ARG A 147 -7.37 -8.84 16.52
C ARG A 147 -6.23 -8.21 17.31
N SER A 148 -6.33 -6.92 17.59
CA SER A 148 -5.30 -6.11 18.23
C SER A 148 -5.02 -6.47 19.70
N VAL A 149 -5.93 -7.22 20.34
CA VAL A 149 -5.85 -7.58 21.77
C VAL A 149 -5.43 -9.03 22.04
N SER A 150 -5.14 -9.79 20.99
CA SER A 150 -4.81 -11.23 21.07
C SER A 150 -3.40 -11.53 21.57
#